data_AF-A0A3N5TGG0-F1
#
_entry.id   AF-A0A3N5TGG0-F1
#
_cell.length_a   1.000
_cell.length_b   1.000
_cell.length_c   1.000
_cell.angle_alpha   90.00
_cell.angle_beta   90.00
_cell.angle_gamma   90.00
#
_symmetry.space_group_name_H-M   'P 1'
#
loop_
_entity.id
_entity.type
_entity.pdbx_description
1 polymer ?
#
loop_
_entity_poly.entity_id
_entity_poly.type
_entity_poly.pdbx_seq_one_letter_code
_entity_poly.pdbx_strand_id
1 'polypeptide(L)' 'KDGDTIVIDIPNHRLDVELSDKEIKGRLARLPKFEPKIKSGYLLRYAEKVTAAGQGAVLES' A
#
# COMPACT_ATOMS: atom_id res chain seq x y z
N LYS A 1 8.75 -6.46 -5.89
CA LYS A 1 9.02 -6.83 -7.30
C LYS A 1 9.19 -8.33 -7.34
N ASP A 2 8.88 -8.94 -8.47
CA ASP A 2 9.08 -10.39 -8.64
C ASP A 2 10.55 -10.72 -8.34
N GLY A 3 10.75 -11.67 -7.42
CA GLY A 3 12.07 -12.06 -6.94
C GLY A 3 12.55 -11.38 -5.65
N ASP A 4 11.84 -10.38 -5.09
CA ASP A 4 12.19 -9.87 -3.75
C ASP A 4 11.79 -10.89 -2.67
N THR A 5 12.70 -11.16 -1.72
CA THR A 5 12.41 -12.05 -0.59
C THR A 5 11.49 -11.36 0.42
N ILE A 6 10.39 -12.02 0.77
CA ILE A 6 9.48 -11.60 1.84
C ILE A 6 9.72 -12.48 3.05
N VAL A 7 9.90 -11.86 4.21
CA VAL A 7 10.09 -12.54 5.50
C VAL A 7 8.79 -12.44 6.29
N ILE A 8 8.21 -13.59 6.62
CA ILE A 8 6.99 -13.69 7.42
C ILE A 8 7.37 -14.31 8.77
N ASP A 9 7.33 -13.50 9.82
CA ASP A 9 7.63 -13.91 11.18
C ASP A 9 6.34 -13.92 11.99
N ILE A 10 5.74 -15.11 12.08
CA ILE A 10 4.47 -15.33 12.79
C ILE A 10 4.63 -15.10 14.30
N PRO A 11 5.65 -15.63 15.00
CA PRO A 11 5.79 -15.37 16.43
C PRO A 11 5.91 -13.89 16.80
N ASN A 12 6.58 -13.08 15.98
CA ASN A 12 6.79 -11.66 16.25
C ASN A 12 5.76 -10.74 15.57
N HIS A 13 4.76 -11.29 14.88
CA HIS A 13 3.76 -10.53 14.10
C HIS A 13 4.39 -9.57 13.09
N ARG A 14 5.48 -9.97 12.42
CA ARG A 14 6.22 -9.12 11.49
C ARG A 14 6.14 -9.62 10.05
N LEU A 15 6.04 -8.66 9.15
CA LEU A 15 6.10 -8.85 7.71
C LEU A 15 7.15 -7.89 7.15
N ASP A 16 8.30 -8.43 6.77
CA ASP A 16 9.45 -7.68 6.29
C ASP A 16 9.80 -8.05 4.84
N VAL A 17 10.62 -7.21 4.20
CA VAL A 17 11.19 -7.47 2.87
C VAL A 17 12.70 -7.31 2.95
N GLU A 18 13.47 -8.22 2.35
CA GLU A 18 14.94 -8.19 2.39
C GLU A 18 15.53 -7.15 1.42
N LEU A 19 15.21 -5.88 1.64
CA LEU A 19 15.74 -4.76 0.88
C LEU A 19 16.35 -3.74 1.83
N SER A 20 17.45 -3.12 1.40
CA SER A 20 18.03 -2.00 2.16
C SER A 20 17.12 -0.76 2.10
N ASP A 21 17.18 0.07 3.14
CA ASP A 21 16.47 1.36 3.18
C ASP A 21 16.75 2.25 1.97
N LYS A 22 18.00 2.22 1.48
CA LYS A 22 18.42 2.97 0.28
C LYS A 22 17.64 2.51 -0.94
N GLU A 23 17.45 1.20 -1.08
CA GLU A 23 16.71 0.63 -2.20
C GLU A 23 15.21 0.90 -2.08
N ILE A 24 14.63 0.77 -0.89
CA ILE A 24 13.22 1.11 -0.64
C ILE A 24 12.96 2.58 -0.98
N LYS A 25 13.78 3.51 -0.47
CA LYS A 25 13.67 4.95 -0.78
C LYS A 25 13.80 5.23 -2.27
N GLY A 26 14.75 4.58 -2.94
CA GLY A 26 14.92 4.71 -4.39
C GLY A 26 13.75 4.15 -5.20
N ARG A 27 13.08 3.11 -4.73
CA ARG A 27 11.86 2.56 -5.35
C ARG A 27 10.66 3.48 -5.13
N LEU A 28 10.47 4.00 -3.91
CA LEU A 28 9.41 4.95 -3.58
C LEU A 28 9.52 6.26 -4.38
N ALA A 29 10.74 6.77 -4.57
CA ALA A 29 10.97 7.98 -5.37
C ALA A 29 10.60 7.83 -6.86
N ARG A 30 10.53 6.59 -7.36
CA ARG A 30 10.13 6.27 -8.74
C ARG A 30 8.66 5.83 -8.86
N LEU A 31 7.94 5.77 -7.75
CA LEU A 31 6.55 5.34 -7.75
C LEU A 31 5.68 6.44 -8.38
N PRO A 32 4.94 6.15 -9.46
CA PRO A 32 4.04 7.14 -10.05
C PRO A 32 2.88 7.45 -9.09
N LYS A 33 2.22 8.59 -9.31
CA LYS A 33 1.00 8.93 -8.57
C LYS A 33 -0.06 7.84 -8.81
N PHE A 34 -0.75 7.45 -7.74
CA PHE A 34 -1.86 6.52 -7.82
C PHE A 34 -3.00 7.10 -8.66
N GLU A 35 -3.51 6.30 -9.60
CA GLU A 35 -4.73 6.59 -10.36
C GLU A 35 -5.79 5.49 -10.13
N PRO A 36 -7.01 5.85 -9.71
CA PRO A 36 -8.11 4.90 -9.63
C PRO A 36 -8.44 4.28 -10.99
N LYS A 37 -8.61 2.95 -11.02
CA LYS A 37 -9.02 2.22 -12.22
C LYS A 37 -10.42 2.66 -12.72
N ILE A 38 -11.31 2.95 -11.77
CA ILE A 38 -12.67 3.39 -12.05
C ILE A 38 -12.75 4.88 -11.75
N LYS A 39 -13.08 5.66 -12.77
CA LYS A 39 -13.06 7.14 -12.73
C LYS A 39 -14.46 7.75 -12.59
N SER A 40 -15.47 6.96 -12.21
CA SER A 40 -16.84 7.44 -12.06
C SER A 40 -17.67 6.60 -11.08
N GLY A 41 -18.82 7.16 -10.67
CA GLY A 41 -19.80 6.48 -9.83
C GLY A 41 -19.34 6.25 -8.38
N TYR A 42 -19.97 5.28 -7.73
CA TYR A 42 -19.76 5.01 -6.30
C TYR A 42 -18.33 4.55 -5.97
N LEU A 43 -17.70 3.80 -6.87
CA LEU A 43 -16.35 3.27 -6.63
C LEU A 43 -15.26 4.35 -6.68
N LEU A 44 -15.48 5.43 -7.45
CA LEU A 44 -14.62 6.61 -7.37
C LEU A 44 -14.74 7.26 -5.98
N ARG A 45 -15.98 7.53 -5.53
CA ARG A 45 -16.23 8.08 -4.19
C ARG A 45 -15.61 7.24 -3.08
N TYR A 46 -15.73 5.91 -3.18
CA TYR A 46 -15.12 5.01 -2.21
C TYR A 46 -13.59 5.14 -2.21
N ALA A 47 -12.94 5.07 -3.37
CA ALA A 47 -11.49 5.17 -3.49
C ALA A 47 -10.94 6.52 -2.98
N GLU A 48 -11.73 7.59 -3.07
CA GLU A 48 -11.36 8.93 -2.58
C GLU A 48 -11.55 9.12 -1.08
N LYS A 49 -12.52 8.44 -0.45
CA LYS A 49 -12.96 8.72 0.92
C LYS A 49 -12.67 7.62 1.94
N VAL A 50 -12.25 6.43 1.50
CA VAL A 50 -11.97 5.31 2.41
C VAL A 50 -10.68 5.56 3.20
N THR A 51 -10.74 5.32 4.51
CA THR A 51 -9.57 5.39 5.40
C THR A 51 -8.70 4.13 5.28
N ALA A 52 -7.52 4.15 5.92
CA ALA A 52 -6.64 3.00 5.93
C ALA A 52 -7.34 1.76 6.54
N ALA A 53 -7.00 0.56 6.05
CA ALA A 53 -7.56 -0.68 6.60
C ALA A 53 -7.30 -0.83 8.11
N GLY A 54 -6.15 -0.35 8.61
CA GLY A 54 -5.84 -0.31 10.04
C GLY A 54 -6.72 0.66 10.86
N GLN A 55 -7.41 1.60 10.20
CA GLN A 55 -8.41 2.50 10.79
C GLN A 55 -9.85 1.98 10.58
N GLY A 56 -10.02 0.77 10.04
CA GLY A 56 -11.32 0.13 9.82
C GLY A 56 -11.94 0.36 8.45
N ALA A 57 -11.23 0.99 7.49
CA ALA A 57 -11.71 1.24 6.13
C ALA A 57 -13.09 1.94 6.07
N VAL A 58 -13.31 2.87 7.00
CA VAL A 58 -14.53 3.67 7.07
C VAL A 58 -14.48 4.82 6.05
N LEU A 59 -15.63 5.36 5.68
CA LEU A 59 -15.68 6.54 4.82
C LEU A 59 -15.58 7.81 5.67
N GLU A 60 -14.57 8.63 5.42
CA GLU A 60 -14.50 9.97 5.99
C GLU A 60 -15.41 10.93 5.21
N SER A 61 -16.01 11.89 5.94
CA SER A 61 -17.07 12.78 5.46
C SER A 61 -16.51 13.91 4.62
#